data_AF-A0A0C1JLM1-F1
#
_entry.id   AF-A0A0C1JLM1-F1
#
_cell.length_a   1.000
_cell.length_b   1.000
_cell.length_c   1.000
_cell.angle_alpha   90.00
_cell.angle_beta   90.00
_cell.angle_gamma   90.00
#
_symmetry.space_group_name_H-M   'P 1'
#
loop_
_entity.id
_entity.type
_entity.pdbx_description
1 polymer ?
#
loop_
_entity_poly.entity_id
_entity_poly.type
_entity_poly.pdbx_seq_one_letter_code
_entity_poly.pdbx_strand_id
1 'polypeptide(L)' 'MATASHVFGVTVRTLTNWIKRKERGYLAPKKRRQSPSKIDSEKLKLYISQAPDAYLRK' A
#
# COMPACT_ATOMS: atom_id res chain seq x y z
N MET A 1 33.94 -13.22 1.61
CA MET A 1 32.67 -13.41 2.35
C MET A 1 31.63 -12.44 1.79
N ALA A 2 30.52 -12.94 1.25
CA ALA A 2 29.44 -12.08 0.78
C ALA A 2 28.77 -11.38 1.97
N THR A 3 28.59 -10.07 1.90
CA THR A 3 27.87 -9.32 2.94
C THR A 3 26.38 -9.64 2.84
N ALA A 4 25.66 -9.60 3.96
CA ALA A 4 24.21 -9.85 3.98
C ALA A 4 23.45 -8.95 2.98
N SER A 5 23.93 -7.72 2.78
CA SER A 5 23.39 -6.78 1.78
C SER A 5 23.46 -7.33 0.35
N HIS A 6 24.58 -7.98 0.00
CA HIS A 6 24.77 -8.61 -1.31
C HIS A 6 23.93 -9.88 -1.45
N VAL A 7 23.89 -10.74 -0.43
CA VAL A 7 23.11 -11.99 -0.44
C VAL A 7 21.62 -11.73 -0.63
N PHE A 8 21.08 -10.72 0.07
CA PHE A 8 19.66 -10.40 0.01
C PHE A 8 19.31 -9.36 -1.06
N GLY A 9 20.29 -8.80 -1.77
CA GLY A 9 20.07 -7.76 -2.78
C GLY A 9 19.41 -6.49 -2.22
N VAL A 10 19.62 -6.19 -0.93
CA VAL A 10 19.03 -5.02 -0.27
C VAL A 10 20.12 -4.11 0.28
N THR A 11 19.81 -2.82 0.44
CA THR A 11 20.76 -1.87 1.04
C THR A 11 21.03 -2.20 2.52
N VAL A 12 22.23 -1.83 2.99
CA VAL A 12 22.59 -1.92 4.42
C VAL A 12 21.59 -1.19 5.31
N ARG A 13 21.07 -0.05 4.86
CA ARG A 13 20.03 0.70 5.56
C ARG A 13 18.76 -0.12 5.78
N THR A 14 18.33 -0.91 4.79
CA THR A 14 17.18 -1.80 4.92
C THR A 14 17.41 -2.84 6.02
N LEU A 15 18.60 -3.46 6.05
CA LEU A 15 18.97 -4.44 7.09
C LEU A 15 18.97 -3.81 8.49
N THR A 16 19.58 -2.63 8.66
CA THR A 16 19.58 -1.94 9.96
C THR A 16 18.17 -1.57 10.43
N ASN A 17 17.28 -1.17 9.51
CA ASN A 17 15.89 -0.89 9.82
C ASN A 17 15.14 -2.15 10.28
N TRP A 18 15.40 -3.30 9.66
CA TRP A 18 14.80 -4.57 10.09
C TRP A 18 15.27 -4.98 11.47
N ILE A 19 16.57 -4.86 11.78
CA ILE A 19 17.11 -5.16 13.11
C ILE A 19 16.44 -4.27 14.18
N LYS A 20 16.41 -2.95 13.95
CA LYS A 20 15.73 -2.00 14.86
C LYS A 20 14.25 -2.30 15.06
N ARG A 21 13.55 -2.80 14.02
CA ARG A 21 12.14 -3.18 14.12
C ARG A 21 11.93 -4.48 14.89
N LYS A 22 12.85 -5.44 14.74
CA LYS A 22 12.86 -6.69 15.50
C LYS A 22 13.04 -6.41 16.99
N GLU A 23 14.02 -5.58 17.37
CA GLU A 23 14.27 -5.20 18.77
C GLU A 23 13.06 -4.54 19.44
N ARG A 24 12.31 -3.73 18.70
CA ARG A 24 11.11 -3.06 19.22
C ARG A 24 9.86 -3.94 19.23
N GLY A 25 9.91 -5.15 18.66
CA GLY A 25 8.74 -6.04 18.53
C GLY A 25 7.72 -5.62 17.45
N TYR A 26 7.96 -4.55 16.68
CA TYR A 26 7.03 -4.03 15.66
C TYR A 26 7.34 -4.58 14.26
N LEU A 27 6.98 -5.84 14.04
CA LEU A 27 7.14 -6.53 12.76
C LEU A 27 5.97 -6.30 11.78
N ALA A 28 4.82 -5.85 12.28
CA ALA A 28 3.64 -5.62 11.44
C ALA A 28 3.95 -4.66 10.27
N PRO A 29 3.51 -4.95 9.03
CA PRO A 29 3.71 -4.07 7.89
C PRO A 29 3.18 -2.65 8.18
N LYS A 30 3.94 -1.62 7.81
CA LYS A 30 3.47 -0.23 7.90
C LYS A 30 2.25 -0.08 6.99
N LYS A 31 1.10 0.32 7.55
CA LYS A 31 -0.08 0.66 6.75
C LYS A 31 0.31 1.71 5.72
N ARG A 32 0.13 1.39 4.44
CA ARG A 32 0.32 2.37 3.36
C ARG A 32 -0.76 3.44 3.51
N ARG A 33 -0.38 4.71 3.36
CA ARG A 33 -1.38 5.77 3.24
C ARG A 33 -2.09 5.56 1.92
N GLN A 34 -3.41 5.35 1.96
CA GLN A 34 -4.21 5.37 0.74
C GLN A 34 -4.17 6.80 0.20
N SER A 35 -3.93 6.95 -1.11
CA SER A 35 -4.12 8.23 -1.77
C SER A 35 -5.58 8.64 -1.64
N PRO A 36 -5.89 9.93 -1.46
CA PRO A 36 -7.27 10.41 -1.55
C PRO A 36 -7.88 9.92 -2.86
N SER A 37 -9.00 9.18 -2.78
CA SER A 37 -9.79 8.89 -3.97
C SER A 37 -10.34 10.21 -4.49
N LYS A 38 -10.19 10.48 -5.79
CA LYS A 38 -10.75 11.69 -6.43
C LYS A 38 -12.28 11.72 -6.34
N ILE A 39 -12.91 10.58 -6.08
CA ILE A 39 -14.36 10.39 -6.08
C ILE A 39 -14.81 9.89 -4.72
N ASP A 40 -15.81 10.56 -4.15
CA ASP A 40 -16.54 10.13 -2.96
C ASP A 40 -17.25 8.80 -3.23
N SER A 41 -16.98 7.79 -2.41
CA SER A 41 -17.53 6.44 -2.57
C SER A 41 -19.04 6.38 -2.44
N GLU A 42 -19.64 7.18 -1.55
CA GLU A 42 -21.08 7.21 -1.35
C GLU A 42 -21.77 7.87 -2.54
N LYS A 43 -21.19 8.97 -3.04
CA LYS A 43 -21.67 9.63 -4.26
C LYS A 43 -21.59 8.71 -5.48
N LEU A 44 -20.52 7.90 -5.58
CA LEU A 44 -20.37 6.94 -6.67
C LEU A 44 -21.41 5.82 -6.62
N LYS A 45 -21.65 5.24 -5.44
CA LYS A 45 -22.67 4.20 -5.25
C LYS A 45 -24.07 4.70 -5.61
N LEU A 46 -24.40 5.93 -5.17
CA LEU A 46 -25.69 6.56 -5.44
C LEU A 46 -25.87 6.89 -6.93
N TYR A 47 -24.80 7.31 -7.61
CA TYR A 47 -24.84 7.50 -9.06
C TYR A 47 -25.09 6.18 -9.81
N ILE A 48 -24.41 5.09 -9.40
CA ILE A 48 -24.60 3.75 -10.01
C ILE A 48 -26.02 3.23 -9.78
N SER A 49 -26.60 3.45 -8.59
CA SER A 49 -27.98 3.00 -8.32
C SER A 49 -29.03 3.80 -9.09
N GLN A 50 -28.80 5.11 -9.29
CA GLN A 50 -29.70 5.98 -10.05
C GLN A 50 -29.60 5.79 -11.57
N ALA A 51 -28.40 5.44 -12.07
CA ALA A 51 -28.13 5.28 -13.48
C ALA A 51 -27.41 3.94 -13.75
N PRO A 52 -28.11 2.79 -13.60
CA PRO A 52 -27.52 1.48 -13.81
C PRO A 52 -27.01 1.28 -15.25
N ASP A 53 -27.52 2.07 -16.20
CA ASP A 53 -27.27 1.96 -17.63
C ASP A 53 -26.43 3.11 -18.23
N ALA A 54 -25.73 3.87 -17.40
CA ALA A 54 -24.95 5.04 -17.83
C ALA A 54 -23.87 4.73 -18.89
N TYR A 55 -23.50 3.46 -19.05
CA TYR A 55 -22.51 2.99 -20.02
C TYR A 55 -23.11 2.46 -21.33
N LEU A 56 -24.44 2.37 -21.47
CA LEU A 56 -25.12 2.10 -22.75
C LEU A 56 -25.69 3.38 -23.38
N ARG A 57 -24.86 4.43 -23.52
CA ARG A 57 -25.17 5.49 -24.48
C ARG A 57 -24.91 4.94 -25.89
N LYS A 58 -25.98 4.53 -26.58
CA LYS A 58 -25.96 4.30 -28.05
C LYS A 58 -25.70 5.60 -28.80
#